data_AF-A0A2D5VD78-F1
#
_entry.id   AF-A0A2D5VD78-F1
#
_cell.length_a   1.000
_cell.length_b   1.000
_cell.length_c   1.000
_cell.angle_alpha   90.00
_cell.angle_beta   90.00
_cell.angle_gamma   90.00
#
_symmetry.space_group_name_H-M   'P 1'
#
loop_
_entity.id
_entity.type
_entity.pdbx_description
1 polymer ?
#
loop_
_entity_poly.entity_id
_entity_poly.type
_entity_poly.pdbx_seq_one_letter_code
_entity_poly.pdbx_strand_id
1 'polypeptide(L)'
;MQSFELAFRMQTEAPSAVDVSGESQATRKLYELDDKPTRNFGMRCLLVRRFIERRVRFVQVTHGENNKWDHHENLQRDLPINCREIDKPVAGLIKDLKARGLLEMKHWYSGEESLVAPPQSS
;
A
#
# COMPACT_ATOMS: atom_id res chain seq x y z
N MET A 1 -19.29 -21.70 -14.10
CA MET A 1 -20.24 -20.65 -13.64
C MET A 1 -19.65 -19.78 -12.52
N GLN A 2 -18.94 -20.34 -11.52
CA GLN A 2 -18.27 -19.54 -10.46
C GLN A 2 -17.23 -18.51 -10.95
N SER A 3 -16.47 -18.81 -12.02
CA SER A 3 -15.48 -17.86 -12.59
C SER A 3 -16.14 -16.62 -13.21
N PHE A 4 -17.30 -16.77 -13.86
CA PHE A 4 -18.05 -15.65 -14.43
C PHE A 4 -18.68 -14.78 -13.34
N GLU A 5 -19.18 -15.40 -12.27
CA GLU A 5 -19.71 -14.67 -11.11
C GLU A 5 -18.62 -13.92 -10.34
N LEU A 6 -17.43 -14.53 -10.19
CA LEU A 6 -16.26 -13.87 -9.61
C LEU A 6 -15.78 -12.71 -10.49
N ALA A 7 -15.68 -12.91 -11.80
CA ALA A 7 -15.31 -11.87 -12.75
C ALA A 7 -16.30 -10.70 -12.72
N PHE A 8 -17.60 -10.99 -12.64
CA PHE A 8 -18.65 -9.99 -12.53
C PHE A 8 -18.56 -9.22 -11.20
N ARG A 9 -18.38 -9.92 -10.07
CA ARG A 9 -18.15 -9.27 -8.76
C ARG A 9 -16.88 -8.40 -8.76
N MET A 10 -15.79 -8.87 -9.37
CA MET A 10 -14.58 -8.05 -9.57
C MET A 10 -14.86 -6.84 -10.45
N GLN A 11 -15.65 -6.97 -11.51
CA GLN A 11 -15.99 -5.88 -12.42
C GLN A 11 -16.82 -4.79 -11.74
N THR A 12 -17.70 -5.17 -10.79
CA THR A 12 -18.49 -4.22 -9.98
C THR A 12 -17.68 -3.59 -8.84
N GLU A 13 -16.78 -4.34 -8.20
CA GLU A 13 -16.01 -3.87 -7.03
C GLU A 13 -14.73 -3.10 -7.42
N ALA A 14 -14.13 -3.40 -8.58
CA ALA A 14 -12.87 -2.79 -9.03
C ALA A 14 -12.93 -1.26 -9.21
N PRO A 15 -13.99 -0.66 -9.79
CA PRO A 15 -14.06 0.79 -9.97
C PRO A 15 -14.02 1.55 -8.63
N SER A 16 -14.72 1.03 -7.62
CA SER A 16 -14.72 1.65 -6.29
C SER A 16 -13.35 1.57 -5.62
N ALA A 17 -12.58 0.51 -5.91
CA ALA A 17 -11.25 0.31 -5.34
C ALA A 17 -10.23 1.32 -5.87
N VAL A 18 -10.34 1.71 -7.14
CA VAL A 18 -9.39 2.59 -7.82
C VAL A 18 -9.82 4.05 -7.92
N ASP A 19 -11.09 4.36 -7.64
CA ASP A 19 -11.56 5.75 -7.61
C ASP A 19 -11.03 6.52 -6.38
N VAL A 20 -10.15 7.48 -6.64
CA VAL A 20 -9.56 8.38 -5.63
C VAL A 20 -10.13 9.79 -5.70
N SER A 21 -11.12 10.05 -6.56
CA SER A 21 -11.65 11.39 -6.80
C SER A 21 -12.20 12.04 -5.52
N GLY A 22 -12.81 11.24 -4.63
CA GLY A 22 -13.34 11.69 -3.34
C GLY A 22 -12.31 11.90 -2.21
N GLU A 23 -11.01 11.73 -2.46
CA GLU A 23 -9.99 11.86 -1.42
C GLU A 23 -9.79 13.33 -1.01
N SER A 24 -9.71 13.56 0.31
CA SER A 24 -9.57 14.90 0.89
C SER A 24 -8.29 15.61 0.43
N GLN A 25 -8.29 16.94 0.47
CA GLN A 25 -7.08 17.72 0.16
C GLN A 25 -5.92 17.38 1.11
N ALA A 26 -6.20 17.08 2.38
CA ALA A 26 -5.20 16.64 3.34
C ALA A 26 -4.56 15.30 2.91
N THR A 27 -5.36 14.34 2.44
CA THR A 27 -4.86 13.08 1.90
C THR A 27 -4.00 13.31 0.65
N ARG A 28 -4.47 14.13 -0.29
CA ARG A 28 -3.73 14.43 -1.53
C ARG A 28 -2.36 15.06 -1.23
N LYS A 29 -2.30 15.95 -0.24
CA LYS A 29 -1.04 16.55 0.25
C LYS A 29 -0.14 15.54 0.95
N LEU A 30 -0.72 14.63 1.76
CA LEU A 30 0.05 13.60 2.47
C LEU A 30 0.82 12.68 1.52
N TYR A 31 0.21 12.32 0.37
CA TYR A 31 0.84 11.53 -0.68
C TYR A 31 1.56 12.37 -1.76
N GLU A 32 1.65 13.69 -1.55
CA GLU A 32 2.29 14.65 -2.45
C GLU A 32 1.84 14.52 -3.92
N LEU A 33 0.52 14.51 -4.12
CA LEU A 33 -0.08 14.41 -5.46
C LEU A 33 -0.04 15.74 -6.23
N ASP A 34 0.34 16.83 -5.56
CA ASP A 34 0.42 18.18 -6.11
C ASP A 34 1.73 18.42 -6.88
N ASP A 35 2.80 17.64 -6.61
CA ASP A 35 4.08 17.76 -7.31
C ASP A 35 4.20 16.71 -8.44
N LYS A 36 4.65 17.13 -9.62
CA LYS A 36 4.70 16.29 -10.83
C LYS A 36 5.56 15.02 -10.67
N PRO A 37 6.78 15.07 -10.08
CA PRO A 37 7.64 13.91 -9.93
C PRO A 37 7.05 12.84 -9.01
N THR A 38 6.40 13.26 -7.92
CA THR A 38 5.88 12.37 -6.88
C THR A 38 4.48 11.87 -7.17
N ARG A 39 3.70 12.61 -7.96
CA ARG A 39 2.28 12.31 -8.23
C ARG A 39 2.02 10.88 -8.68
N ASN A 40 2.86 10.32 -9.56
CA ASN A 40 2.66 8.96 -10.05
C ASN A 40 2.81 7.93 -8.93
N PHE A 41 3.92 8.00 -8.19
CA PHE A 41 4.19 7.05 -7.11
C PHE A 41 3.27 7.29 -5.90
N GLY A 42 2.98 8.55 -5.56
CA GLY A 42 1.97 8.94 -4.57
C GLY A 42 0.59 8.38 -4.85
N MET A 43 0.15 8.39 -6.12
CA MET A 43 -1.11 7.78 -6.53
C MET A 43 -1.11 6.26 -6.28
N ARG A 44 0.00 5.57 -6.57
CA ARG A 44 0.14 4.13 -6.26
C ARG A 44 0.05 3.88 -4.77
N CYS A 45 0.74 4.67 -3.95
CA CYS A 45 0.68 4.57 -2.49
C CYS A 45 -0.75 4.77 -1.95
N LEU A 46 -1.51 5.72 -2.51
CA LEU A 46 -2.91 5.92 -2.14
C LEU A 46 -3.80 4.72 -2.51
N LEU A 47 -3.55 4.10 -3.67
CA LEU A 47 -4.23 2.86 -4.04
C LEU A 47 -3.89 1.70 -3.10
N VAL A 48 -2.63 1.58 -2.66
CA VAL A 48 -2.22 0.59 -1.65
C VAL A 48 -3.04 0.72 -0.39
N ARG A 49 -3.20 1.94 0.14
CA ARG A 49 -4.03 2.20 1.31
C ARG A 49 -5.46 1.69 1.11
N ARG A 50 -6.06 1.96 -0.05
CA ARG A 50 -7.42 1.51 -0.39
C ARG A 50 -7.54 0.00 -0.54
N PHE A 51 -6.48 -0.68 -1.00
CA PHE A 51 -6.42 -2.14 -1.04
C PHE A 51 -6.29 -2.75 0.35
N ILE A 52 -5.46 -2.15 1.22
CA ILE A 52 -5.31 -2.60 2.61
C ILE A 52 -6.63 -2.45 3.37
N GLU A 53 -7.34 -1.33 3.19
CA GLU A 53 -8.69 -1.11 3.77
C GLU A 53 -9.71 -2.17 3.31
N ARG A 54 -9.54 -2.70 2.11
CA ARG A 54 -10.35 -3.80 1.56
C ARG A 54 -9.84 -5.18 1.93
N ARG A 55 -8.90 -5.28 2.88
CA ARG A 55 -8.31 -6.54 3.39
C ARG A 55 -7.52 -7.32 2.34
N VAL A 56 -6.93 -6.65 1.35
CA VAL A 56 -5.95 -7.30 0.47
C VAL A 56 -4.72 -7.65 1.31
N ARG A 57 -4.39 -8.94 1.35
CA ARG A 57 -3.33 -9.48 2.24
C ARG A 57 -1.92 -9.13 1.81
N PHE A 58 -1.71 -8.91 0.51
CA PHE A 58 -0.39 -8.62 -0.05
C PHE A 58 -0.54 -7.61 -1.18
N VAL A 59 0.24 -6.54 -1.11
CA VAL A 59 0.30 -5.50 -2.13
C VAL A 59 1.76 -5.17 -2.40
N GLN A 60 2.18 -5.27 -3.65
CA GLN A 60 3.50 -4.86 -4.09
C GLN A 60 3.38 -3.63 -4.98
N VAL A 61 4.17 -2.60 -4.68
CA VAL A 61 4.32 -1.42 -5.53
C VAL A 61 5.76 -1.31 -5.95
N THR A 62 5.97 -1.15 -7.25
CA THR A 62 7.29 -0.94 -7.83
C THR A 62 7.44 0.50 -8.29
N HIS A 63 8.61 1.06 -8.00
CA HIS A 63 9.13 2.26 -8.64
C HIS A 63 10.17 1.81 -9.67
N GLY A 64 10.35 2.60 -10.72
CA GLY A 64 11.37 2.34 -11.72
C GLY A 64 10.87 1.84 -13.08
N GLU A 65 9.77 2.43 -13.59
CA GLU A 65 9.36 2.23 -14.98
C GLU A 65 10.55 2.53 -15.93
N ASN A 66 10.74 1.71 -16.96
CA ASN A 66 11.83 1.78 -17.94
C ASN A 66 13.25 1.56 -17.35
N ASN A 67 13.48 0.49 -16.60
CA ASN A 67 14.78 0.10 -16.04
C ASN A 67 15.45 1.11 -15.10
N LYS A 68 14.70 2.10 -14.59
CA LYS A 68 15.17 3.05 -13.57
C LYS A 68 15.57 2.40 -12.23
N TRP A 69 15.31 1.11 -12.05
CA TRP A 69 15.74 0.34 -10.88
C TRP A 69 17.18 -0.19 -11.03
N ASP A 70 17.70 -0.28 -12.26
CA ASP A 70 18.99 -0.87 -12.61
C ASP A 70 19.96 0.22 -13.09
N HIS A 71 20.59 0.91 -12.13
CA HIS A 71 21.54 1.99 -12.40
C HIS A 71 22.91 1.41 -12.76
N HIS A 72 23.12 1.13 -14.05
CA HIS A 72 24.45 0.76 -14.57
C HIS A 72 25.33 1.97 -14.91
N GLU A 73 24.75 3.17 -15.08
CA GLU A 73 25.46 4.42 -15.38
C GLU A 73 24.74 5.61 -14.73
N ASN A 74 25.40 6.78 -14.61
CA ASN A 74 24.80 8.06 -14.18
C ASN A 74 24.12 8.07 -12.79
N LEU A 75 24.53 7.18 -11.87
CA LEU A 75 23.98 7.06 -10.52
C LEU A 75 23.88 8.39 -9.76
N GLN A 76 24.90 9.24 -9.84
CA GLN A 76 24.91 10.53 -9.13
C GLN A 76 23.82 11.49 -9.62
N ARG A 77 23.38 11.36 -10.88
CA ARG A 77 22.31 12.18 -11.44
C ARG A 77 20.95 11.55 -11.18
N ASP A 78 20.81 10.25 -11.40
CA ASP A 78 19.50 9.60 -11.49
C ASP A 78 19.00 9.11 -10.12
N LEU A 79 19.90 8.76 -9.18
CA LEU A 79 19.51 8.34 -7.84
C LEU A 79 18.80 9.46 -7.04
N PRO A 80 19.30 10.70 -6.98
CA PRO A 80 18.60 11.77 -6.26
C PRO A 80 17.21 12.09 -6.83
N ILE A 81 17.03 11.94 -8.14
CA ILE A 81 15.74 12.13 -8.81
C ILE A 81 14.78 11.03 -8.35
N ASN A 82 15.20 9.77 -8.40
CA ASN A 82 14.39 8.64 -7.99
C ASN A 82 14.01 8.71 -6.50
N CYS A 83 14.96 9.03 -5.61
CA CYS A 83 14.68 9.24 -4.19
C CYS A 83 13.62 10.33 -4.00
N ARG A 84 13.75 11.46 -4.70
CA ARG A 84 12.76 12.55 -4.64
C ARG A 84 11.37 12.12 -5.08
N GLU A 85 11.25 11.23 -6.08
CA GLU A 85 9.97 10.73 -6.56
C GLU A 85 9.26 9.81 -5.54
N ILE A 86 10.00 9.10 -4.68
CA ILE A 86 9.43 8.07 -3.78
C ILE A 86 9.38 8.44 -2.31
N ASP A 87 10.35 9.20 -1.80
CA ASP A 87 10.59 9.32 -0.35
C ASP A 87 9.36 9.85 0.40
N LYS A 88 8.79 10.94 -0.10
CA LYS A 88 7.65 11.60 0.53
C LYS A 88 6.34 10.81 0.36
N PRO A 89 5.99 10.27 -0.82
CA PRO A 89 4.90 9.30 -0.96
C PRO A 89 4.97 8.08 -0.01
N VAL A 90 6.14 7.45 0.12
CA VAL A 90 6.35 6.31 1.02
C VAL A 90 6.15 6.75 2.47
N ALA A 91 6.74 7.87 2.86
CA ALA A 91 6.56 8.43 4.20
C ALA A 91 5.09 8.77 4.48
N GLY A 92 4.36 9.30 3.49
CA GLY A 92 2.93 9.56 3.54
C GLY A 92 2.12 8.30 3.79
N LEU A 93 2.39 7.23 3.03
CA LEU A 93 1.75 5.93 3.21
C LEU A 93 1.97 5.36 4.61
N ILE A 94 3.20 5.33 5.09
CA ILE A 94 3.52 4.80 6.43
C ILE A 94 2.79 5.58 7.51
N LYS A 95 2.78 6.92 7.41
CA LYS A 95 2.06 7.79 8.36
C LYS A 95 0.55 7.54 8.32
N ASP A 96 -0.03 7.42 7.13
CA ASP A 96 -1.47 7.18 6.95
C ASP A 96 -1.88 5.82 7.52
N LEU A 97 -1.12 4.76 7.21
CA LEU A 97 -1.36 3.42 7.75
C LEU A 97 -1.22 3.39 9.27
N LYS A 98 -0.24 4.10 9.84
CA LYS A 98 -0.08 4.22 11.29
C LYS A 98 -1.28 4.94 11.92
N ALA A 99 -1.70 6.07 11.36
CA ALA A 99 -2.83 6.85 11.86
C ALA A 99 -4.14 6.06 11.83
N ARG A 100 -4.29 5.13 10.88
CA ARG A 100 -5.45 4.24 10.73
C ARG A 100 -5.35 2.94 11.55
N GLY A 101 -4.24 2.71 12.25
CA GLY A 101 -4.00 1.44 12.96
C GLY A 101 -3.76 0.24 12.03
N LEU A 102 -3.56 0.48 10.73
CA LEU A 102 -3.32 -0.56 9.72
C LEU A 102 -1.85 -1.00 9.65
N LEU A 103 -0.95 -0.26 10.29
CA LEU A 103 0.49 -0.57 10.34
C LEU A 103 0.86 -1.55 11.47
N GLU A 104 -0.06 -1.85 12.39
CA GLU A 104 0.23 -2.76 13.50
C GLU A 104 0.55 -4.17 12.96
N MET A 105 1.86 -4.50 12.90
CA MET A 105 2.40 -5.85 12.70
C MET A 105 2.12 -6.77 13.90
N LYS A 106 0.96 -6.65 14.56
CA LYS A 106 0.69 -7.29 15.86
C LYS A 106 0.38 -8.78 15.79
N HIS A 107 0.40 -9.39 14.60
CA HIS A 107 0.04 -10.81 14.43
C HIS A 107 1.18 -11.67 13.87
N TRP A 108 2.43 -11.19 13.86
CA TRP A 108 3.55 -12.06 13.47
C TRP A 108 4.04 -13.00 14.58
N TYR A 109 3.64 -12.77 15.85
CA TYR A 109 3.88 -13.70 16.95
C TYR A 109 2.56 -14.19 17.54
N SER A 110 1.92 -15.13 16.86
CA SER A 110 1.00 -16.09 17.50
C SER A 110 1.13 -17.44 16.79
N GLY A 111 2.37 -17.93 16.74
CA GLY A 111 2.68 -19.34 16.54
C GLY A 111 3.23 -19.88 17.86
N GLU A 112 2.46 -20.76 18.49
CA GLU A 112 2.76 -21.54 19.69
C GLU A 112 2.90 -20.79 21.03
N GLU A 113 1.76 -20.63 21.71
CA GLU A 113 1.72 -21.00 23.12
C GLU A 113 0.50 -21.90 23.34
N SER A 114 0.76 -23.21 23.36
CA SER A 114 -0.20 -24.21 23.83
C SER A 114 -0.29 -24.07 25.35
N LEU A 115 -1.18 -23.18 25.83
CA LEU A 115 -1.57 -23.18 27.23
C LEU A 115 -2.72 -24.16 27.40
N VAL A 116 -2.32 -25.38 27.76
CA VAL A 116 -3.13 -26.45 28.32
C VAL A 116 -4.13 -25.85 29.33
N ALA A 117 -5.43 -26.05 29.07
CA ALA A 117 -6.46 -25.78 30.06
C ALA A 117 -6.21 -26.66 31.30
N PRO A 118 -6.21 -26.12 32.53
CA PRO A 118 -6.08 -26.96 33.72
C PRO A 118 -7.30 -27.91 33.80
N PRO A 119 -7.09 -29.18 34.18
CA PRO A 119 -8.19 -30.13 34.30
C PRO A 119 -9.14 -29.66 35.39
N GLN A 120 -10.44 -29.66 35.06
CA GLN A 120 -11.47 -29.51 36.06
C GLN A 120 -11.44 -30.75 36.97
N SER A 121 -11.15 -30.54 38.25
CA SER A 121 -11.35 -31.57 39.27
C SER A 121 -12.76 -31.43 39.85
N SER A 122 -13.53 -32.51 39.65
CA SER A 122 -14.60 -33.10 40.48
C SER A 122 -15.53 -32.19 41.28
#